data_AF-A0A526RFG4-F1
#
_entry.id   AF-A0A526RFG4-F1
#
_cell.length_a   1.000
_cell.length_b   1.000
_cell.length_c   1.000
_cell.angle_alpha   90.00
_cell.angle_beta   90.00
_cell.angle_gamma   90.00
#
_symmetry.space_group_name_H-M   'P 1'
#
loop_
_entity.id
_entity.type
_entity.pdbx_description
1 polymer ?
#
loop_
_entity_poly.entity_id
_entity_poly.type
_entity_poly.pdbx_seq_one_letter_code
_entity_poly.pdbx_strand_id
1 'polypeptide(L)'
;MTYQRSRPRLPFYAYSPFNKKGGRLPQDVIKTRNQILDLWAEMASYDVIAEKLDIAISTVVDCIARARQNGDPRTDRPFKHKKIQRAELRRRRILQLAADGYAASEIAKRLTVSKRLVQIRLKEGTNG
;
A
#
# COMPACT_ATOMS: atom_id res chain seq x y z
N MET A 1 47.58 -20.78 29.54
CA MET A 1 46.89 -21.56 28.48
C MET A 1 45.52 -20.97 28.24
N THR A 2 45.36 -20.18 27.17
CA THR A 2 44.07 -19.59 26.80
C THR A 2 43.28 -20.59 25.97
N TYR A 3 42.22 -21.17 26.56
CA TYR A 3 41.27 -22.00 25.84
C TYR A 3 40.53 -21.14 24.79
N GLN A 4 40.90 -21.26 23.52
CA GLN A 4 40.04 -20.84 22.42
C GLN A 4 38.79 -21.72 22.45
N ARG A 5 37.70 -21.20 23.02
CA ARG A 5 36.38 -21.82 22.89
C ARG A 5 35.97 -21.76 21.41
N SER A 6 36.26 -22.83 20.67
CA SER A 6 35.70 -23.07 19.34
C SER A 6 34.18 -23.10 19.47
N ARG A 7 33.50 -22.04 18.99
CA ARG A 7 32.03 -22.02 18.93
C ARG A 7 31.58 -23.24 18.12
N PRO A 8 30.60 -24.02 18.59
CA PRO A 8 30.07 -25.11 17.80
C PRO A 8 29.57 -24.56 16.46
N ARG A 9 29.97 -25.22 15.37
CA ARG A 9 29.46 -24.94 14.02
C ARG A 9 28.00 -25.39 13.98
N LEU A 10 27.11 -24.48 14.34
CA LEU A 10 25.68 -24.69 14.18
C LEU A 10 25.33 -24.55 12.68
N PRO A 11 24.26 -25.21 12.22
CA PRO A 11 23.80 -25.03 10.85
C PRO A 11 23.35 -23.57 10.61
N PHE A 12 23.43 -23.10 9.37
CA PHE A 12 23.25 -21.68 9.02
C PHE A 12 21.95 -21.08 9.60
N TYR A 13 20.86 -21.86 9.59
CA TYR A 13 19.55 -21.42 10.06
C TYR A 13 19.52 -21.16 11.57
N ALA A 14 20.38 -21.78 12.37
CA ALA A 14 20.47 -21.52 13.81
C ALA A 14 21.03 -20.13 14.12
N TYR A 15 21.75 -19.52 13.17
CA TYR A 15 22.22 -18.14 13.30
C TYR A 15 21.17 -17.11 12.89
N SER A 16 20.07 -17.53 12.25
CA SER A 16 18.98 -16.65 11.84
C SER A 16 18.38 -15.93 13.06
N PRO A 17 18.19 -14.59 13.00
CA PRO A 17 17.55 -13.83 14.05
C PRO A 17 16.16 -14.36 14.46
N PHE A 18 15.43 -14.95 13.52
CA PHE A 18 14.12 -15.57 13.76
C PHE A 18 14.22 -16.77 14.71
N ASN A 19 15.16 -17.68 14.45
CA ASN A 19 15.36 -18.89 15.26
C ASN A 19 16.03 -18.56 16.60
N LYS A 20 16.93 -17.57 16.64
CA LYS A 20 17.54 -17.07 17.89
C LYS A 20 16.53 -16.43 18.85
N LYS A 21 15.48 -15.79 18.32
CA LYS A 21 14.45 -15.10 19.11
C LYS A 21 13.17 -15.93 19.31
N GLY A 22 13.24 -17.25 19.11
CA GLY A 22 12.12 -18.16 19.38
C GLY A 22 10.94 -17.99 18.43
N GLY A 23 11.20 -17.81 17.13
CA GLY A 23 10.15 -17.68 16.11
C GLY A 23 9.55 -16.29 15.98
N ARG A 24 10.20 -15.25 16.53
CA ARG A 24 9.79 -13.86 16.38
C ARG A 24 10.62 -13.17 15.29
N LEU A 25 9.94 -12.56 14.32
CA LEU A 25 10.60 -11.73 13.32
C LEU A 25 11.19 -10.46 13.95
N PRO A 26 12.31 -9.94 13.45
CA PRO A 26 12.81 -8.62 13.83
C PRO A 26 11.75 -7.55 13.58
N GLN A 27 11.69 -6.52 14.44
CA GLN A 27 10.71 -5.44 14.31
C GLN A 27 10.79 -4.74 12.95
N ASP A 28 11.99 -4.53 12.42
CA ASP A 28 12.18 -3.85 11.14
C ASP A 28 11.54 -4.65 9.99
N VAL A 29 11.68 -5.98 10.00
CA VAL A 29 11.04 -6.85 9.01
C VAL A 29 9.51 -6.77 9.09
N ILE A 30 8.95 -6.68 10.29
CA ILE A 30 7.51 -6.50 10.49
C ILE A 30 7.06 -5.14 9.95
N LYS A 31 7.81 -4.07 10.24
CA LYS A 31 7.53 -2.72 9.72
C LYS A 31 7.57 -2.68 8.20
N THR A 32 8.61 -3.23 7.58
CA THR A 32 8.73 -3.31 6.12
C THR A 32 7.59 -4.10 5.51
N ARG A 33 7.22 -5.25 6.09
CA ARG A 33 6.06 -6.04 5.62
C ARG A 33 4.76 -5.23 5.67
N ASN A 34 4.52 -4.51 6.77
CA ASN A 34 3.32 -3.67 6.88
C ASN A 34 3.33 -2.54 5.85
N GLN A 35 4.47 -1.88 5.64
CA GLN A 35 4.63 -0.85 4.61
C GLN A 35 4.38 -1.38 3.19
N ILE A 36 4.86 -2.60 2.87
CA ILE A 36 4.55 -3.26 1.59
C ILE A 36 3.03 -3.38 1.41
N LEU A 37 2.33 -3.86 2.44
CA LEU A 37 0.88 -4.07 2.38
C LEU A 37 0.10 -2.76 2.33
N ASP A 38 0.55 -1.73 3.03
CA ASP A 38 -0.05 -0.39 2.97
C ASP A 38 0.09 0.22 1.57
N LEU A 39 1.30 0.18 0.99
CA LEU A 39 1.53 0.65 -0.38
C LEU A 39 0.77 -0.19 -1.41
N TRP A 40 0.63 -1.49 -1.16
CA TRP A 40 -0.20 -2.36 -1.98
C TRP A 40 -1.68 -1.96 -1.90
N ALA A 41 -2.22 -1.69 -0.72
CA ALA A 41 -3.60 -1.20 -0.56
C ALA A 41 -3.81 0.17 -1.25
N GLU A 42 -2.78 1.02 -1.26
CA GLU A 42 -2.74 2.29 -2.02
C GLU A 42 -2.59 2.15 -3.54
N MET A 43 -2.75 0.93 -4.08
CA MET A 43 -2.68 0.65 -5.51
C MET A 43 -1.30 0.91 -6.14
N ALA A 44 -0.20 0.82 -5.38
CA ALA A 44 1.16 0.89 -5.95
C ALA A 44 1.50 -0.37 -6.77
N SER A 45 2.30 -0.25 -7.83
CA SER A 45 2.83 -1.41 -8.55
C SER A 45 3.94 -2.09 -7.76
N TYR A 46 4.26 -3.34 -8.10
CA TYR A 46 5.36 -4.08 -7.48
C TYR A 46 6.69 -3.30 -7.58
N ASP A 47 6.99 -2.73 -8.75
CA ASP A 47 8.22 -1.96 -9.00
C ASP A 47 8.31 -0.73 -8.09
N VAL A 48 7.22 0.02 -7.94
CA VAL A 48 7.18 1.23 -7.11
C VAL A 48 7.37 0.88 -5.63
N ILE A 49 6.83 -0.25 -5.18
CA ILE A 49 7.00 -0.70 -3.79
C ILE A 49 8.46 -1.12 -3.56
N ALA A 50 9.03 -1.88 -4.49
CA ALA A 50 10.41 -2.35 -4.44
C ALA A 50 11.40 -1.17 -4.39
N GLU A 51 11.22 -0.18 -5.28
CA GLU A 51 12.04 1.03 -5.32
C GLU A 51 11.91 1.87 -4.04
N LYS A 52 10.68 2.08 -3.55
CA LYS A 52 10.43 2.93 -2.39
C LYS A 52 10.97 2.35 -1.08
N LEU A 53 11.00 1.03 -0.96
CA LEU A 53 11.45 0.33 0.24
C LEU A 53 12.86 -0.25 0.12
N ASP A 54 13.52 -0.06 -1.03
CA ASP A 54 14.84 -0.61 -1.37
C ASP A 54 14.92 -2.13 -1.11
N ILE A 55 14.00 -2.88 -1.71
CA ILE A 55 13.88 -4.34 -1.58
C ILE A 55 13.67 -5.01 -2.93
N ALA A 56 14.04 -6.28 -3.03
CA ALA A 56 13.82 -7.06 -4.23
C ALA A 56 12.32 -7.23 -4.55
N ILE A 57 11.96 -7.12 -5.83
CA ILE A 57 10.59 -7.30 -6.31
C ILE A 57 10.02 -8.68 -5.91
N SER A 58 10.84 -9.74 -5.95
CA SER A 58 10.44 -11.08 -5.51
C SER A 58 9.99 -11.11 -4.05
N THR A 59 10.64 -10.35 -3.17
CA THR A 59 10.26 -10.23 -1.76
C THR A 59 8.89 -9.55 -1.61
N VAL A 60 8.61 -8.53 -2.42
CA VAL A 60 7.29 -7.86 -2.44
C VAL A 60 6.20 -8.85 -2.85
N VAL A 61 6.44 -9.62 -3.93
CA VAL A 61 5.51 -10.64 -4.44
C VAL A 61 5.23 -11.69 -3.37
N ASP A 62 6.26 -12.24 -2.74
CA ASP A 62 6.14 -13.26 -1.69
C ASP A 62 5.39 -12.72 -0.46
N CYS A 63 5.67 -11.49 -0.04
CA CYS A 63 4.97 -10.87 1.08
C CYS A 63 3.47 -10.73 0.82
N ILE A 64 3.07 -10.31 -0.38
CA ILE A 64 1.67 -10.16 -0.76
C ILE A 64 1.00 -11.53 -0.91
N ALA A 65 1.68 -12.51 -1.52
CA ALA A 65 1.16 -13.87 -1.65
C ALA A 65 0.88 -14.50 -0.27
N ARG A 66 1.80 -14.37 0.69
CA ARG A 66 1.61 -14.82 2.07
C ARG A 66 0.49 -14.06 2.78
N ALA A 67 0.39 -12.75 2.59
CA ALA A 67 -0.69 -11.96 3.17
C ALA A 67 -2.06 -12.38 2.62
N ARG A 68 -2.15 -12.72 1.34
CA ARG A 68 -3.38 -13.25 0.71
C ARG A 68 -3.77 -14.61 1.29
N GLN A 69 -2.80 -15.52 1.46
CA GLN A 69 -3.05 -16.81 2.12
C GLN A 69 -3.54 -16.65 3.56
N ASN A 70 -3.04 -15.63 4.25
CA ASN A 70 -3.45 -15.30 5.61
C ASN A 70 -4.80 -14.55 5.70
N GLY A 71 -5.44 -14.24 4.57
CA GLY A 71 -6.71 -13.52 4.53
C GLY A 71 -6.61 -12.03 4.91
N ASP A 72 -5.46 -11.39 4.68
CA ASP A 72 -5.30 -9.97 5.00
C ASP A 72 -6.17 -9.09 4.06
N PRO A 73 -7.06 -8.24 4.61
CA PRO A 73 -7.98 -7.42 3.81
C PRO A 73 -7.25 -6.41 2.91
N ARG A 74 -6.01 -6.03 3.24
CA ARG A 74 -5.21 -5.09 2.42
C ARG A 74 -4.80 -5.67 1.08
N THR A 75 -4.87 -6.98 0.93
CA THR A 75 -4.53 -7.65 -0.34
C THR A 75 -5.65 -7.60 -1.36
N ASP A 76 -6.88 -7.35 -0.92
CA ASP A 76 -8.04 -7.18 -1.78
C ASP A 76 -8.08 -5.76 -2.36
N ARG A 77 -8.13 -5.67 -3.68
CA ARG A 77 -8.08 -4.40 -4.41
C ARG A 77 -9.39 -4.20 -5.17
N PRO A 78 -10.23 -3.24 -4.76
CA PRO A 78 -11.51 -3.01 -5.42
C PRO A 78 -11.36 -2.40 -6.82
N PHE A 79 -10.19 -1.84 -7.15
CA PHE A 79 -9.92 -1.21 -8.43
C PHE A 79 -8.81 -1.94 -9.18
N LYS A 80 -8.95 -2.05 -10.51
CA LYS A 80 -7.91 -2.62 -11.38
C LYS A 80 -6.67 -1.71 -11.50
N HIS A 81 -6.88 -0.39 -11.48
CA HIS A 81 -5.83 0.60 -11.71
C HIS A 81 -5.94 1.81 -10.76
N LYS A 82 -4.78 2.36 -10.33
CA LYS A 82 -4.69 3.56 -9.49
C LYS A 82 -5.38 4.79 -10.10
N LYS A 83 -5.38 4.91 -11.43
CA LYS A 83 -6.07 6.00 -12.15
C LYS A 83 -7.59 5.96 -11.93
N ILE A 84 -8.18 4.76 -11.90
CA ILE A 84 -9.61 4.56 -11.68
C ILE A 84 -9.95 4.93 -10.23
N GLN A 85 -9.18 4.43 -9.26
CA GLN A 85 -9.34 4.79 -7.85
C GLN A 85 -9.29 6.30 -7.62
N ARG A 86 -8.30 7.00 -8.22
CA ARG A 86 -8.19 8.47 -8.12
C ARG A 86 -9.37 9.19 -8.75
N ALA A 87 -9.87 8.72 -9.89
CA ALA A 87 -11.02 9.30 -10.56
C ALA A 87 -12.31 9.13 -9.72
N GLU A 88 -12.48 7.96 -9.09
CA GLU A 88 -13.61 7.65 -8.22
C GLU A 88 -13.58 8.49 -6.94
N LEU A 89 -12.43 8.55 -6.25
CA LEU A 89 -12.26 9.40 -5.07
C LEU A 89 -12.53 10.88 -5.39
N ARG A 90 -12.04 11.36 -6.53
CA ARG A 90 -12.30 12.72 -7.01
C ARG A 90 -13.79 12.94 -7.27
N ARG A 91 -14.48 11.98 -7.91
CA ARG A 91 -15.92 12.06 -8.16
C ARG A 91 -16.68 12.20 -6.83
N ARG A 92 -16.40 11.35 -5.85
CA ARG A 92 -17.02 11.43 -4.52
C ARG A 92 -16.78 12.79 -3.85
N ARG A 93 -15.55 13.31 -3.93
CA ARG A 93 -15.21 14.61 -3.36
C ARG A 93 -15.92 15.78 -4.06
N ILE A 94 -16.10 15.71 -5.37
CA ILE A 94 -16.91 16.69 -6.13
C ILE A 94 -18.36 16.67 -5.64
N LEU A 95 -18.96 15.49 -5.52
CA LEU A 95 -20.34 15.34 -5.06
C LEU A 95 -20.52 15.83 -3.62
N GLN A 96 -19.58 15.50 -2.74
CA GLN A 96 -19.58 15.99 -1.35
C GLN A 96 -19.53 17.51 -1.29
N LEU A 97 -18.60 18.15 -2.01
CA LEU A 97 -18.51 19.61 -2.03
C LEU A 97 -19.74 20.28 -2.66
N ALA A 98 -20.40 19.63 -3.62
CA ALA A 98 -21.66 20.15 -4.16
C ALA A 98 -22.81 20.01 -3.15
N ALA A 99 -22.85 18.92 -2.37
CA ALA A 99 -23.79 18.76 -1.27
C ALA A 99 -23.56 19.80 -0.16
N ASP A 100 -22.31 20.19 0.08
CA ASP A 100 -21.95 21.28 1.00
C ASP A 100 -22.30 22.69 0.46
N GLY A 101 -22.83 22.80 -0.77
CA GLY A 101 -23.31 24.06 -1.37
C GLY A 101 -22.27 24.86 -2.15
N TYR A 102 -21.08 24.32 -2.41
CA TYR A 102 -20.05 25.03 -3.18
C TYR A 102 -20.39 25.13 -4.67
N ALA A 103 -20.06 26.28 -5.28
CA ALA A 103 -20.25 26.46 -6.71
C ALA A 103 -19.22 25.66 -7.53
N ALA A 104 -19.59 25.21 -8.73
CA ALA A 104 -18.71 24.41 -9.59
C ALA A 104 -17.35 25.07 -9.89
N SER A 105 -17.30 26.41 -9.94
CA SER A 105 -16.04 27.18 -10.09
C SER A 105 -15.14 27.08 -8.87
N GLU A 106 -15.69 27.07 -7.67
CA GLU A 106 -14.95 26.97 -6.41
C GLU A 106 -14.42 25.55 -6.19
N ILE A 107 -15.26 24.55 -6.51
CA ILE A 107 -14.86 23.13 -6.50
C ILE A 107 -13.68 22.90 -7.45
N ALA A 108 -13.74 23.46 -8.66
CA ALA A 108 -12.67 23.38 -9.65
C ALA A 108 -11.35 23.98 -9.12
N LYS A 109 -11.40 25.15 -8.47
CA LYS A 109 -10.23 25.78 -7.85
C LYS A 109 -9.67 24.94 -6.71
N ARG A 110 -10.52 24.46 -5.79
CA ARG A 110 -10.10 23.64 -4.63
C ARG A 110 -9.47 22.31 -5.02
N LEU A 111 -10.00 21.66 -6.04
CA LEU A 111 -9.52 20.35 -6.51
C LEU A 111 -8.46 20.47 -7.62
N THR A 112 -8.12 21.69 -8.07
CA THR A 112 -7.20 21.96 -9.19
C THR A 112 -7.60 21.15 -10.44
N VAL A 113 -8.86 21.25 -10.84
CA VAL A 113 -9.43 20.56 -12.01
C VAL A 113 -10.20 21.53 -12.90
N SER A 114 -10.48 21.13 -14.15
CA SER A 114 -11.24 21.96 -15.07
C SER A 114 -12.72 22.09 -14.62
N LYS A 115 -13.28 23.30 -14.77
CA LYS A 115 -14.70 23.57 -14.52
C LYS A 115 -15.62 22.64 -15.33
N ARG A 116 -15.25 22.34 -16.58
CA ARG A 116 -15.98 21.42 -17.46
C ARG A 116 -16.08 20.01 -16.88
N LEU A 117 -14.99 19.49 -16.31
CA LEU A 117 -15.00 18.16 -15.66
C LEU A 117 -15.95 18.12 -14.47
N VAL A 118 -15.95 19.16 -13.64
CA VAL A 118 -16.86 19.26 -12.49
C VAL A 118 -18.32 19.24 -12.96
N GLN A 119 -18.67 20.06 -13.96
CA GLN A 119 -20.02 20.10 -14.51
C GLN A 119 -20.50 18.76 -15.06
N ILE A 120 -19.64 18.04 -15.81
CA ILE A 120 -19.96 16.70 -16.32
C ILE A 120 -20.26 15.75 -15.16
N ARG A 121 -19.42 15.75 -14.12
CA ARG A 121 -19.58 14.84 -12.97
C ARG A 121 -20.78 15.15 -12.10
N LEU A 122 -21.17 16.41 -11.98
CA LEU A 122 -22.40 16.80 -11.31
C LEU A 122 -23.63 16.35 -12.11
N LYS A 123 -23.62 16.53 -13.43
CA LYS A 123 -24.71 16.08 -14.31
C LYS A 123 -24.89 14.56 -14.30
N GLU A 124 -23.79 13.81 -14.31
CA GLU A 124 -23.79 12.35 -14.17
C GLU A 124 -24.31 11.88 -12.80
N GLY A 125 -24.20 12.71 -11.75
CA GLY A 125 -24.72 12.42 -10.42
C GLY A 125 -26.22 12.69 -10.25
N THR A 126 -26.80 13.59 -11.04
CA THR A 126 -28.24 13.90 -11.05
C THR A 126 -29.07 12.97 -11.95
N ASN A 127 -28.43 12.25 -12.86
CA ASN A 127 -29.10 11.37 -13.84
C ASN A 127 -29.08 9.88 -13.44
N GLY A 128 -28.73 9.56 -12.19
CA GLY A 128 -28.83 8.22 -11.61
C GLY A 128 -29.81 8.23 -10.45
#